data_AF-A0A2P2KT92-F1
#
_entry.id   AF-A0A2P2KT92-F1
#
_cell.length_a   1.000
_cell.length_b   1.000
_cell.length_c   1.000
_cell.angle_alpha   90.00
_cell.angle_beta   90.00
_cell.angle_gamma   90.00
#
_symmetry.space_group_name_H-M   'P 1'
#
loop_
_entity.id
_entity.type
_entity.pdbx_description
1 polymer ?
#
loop_
_entity_poly.entity_id
_entity_poly.type
_entity_poly.pdbx_seq_one_letter_code
_entity_poly.pdbx_strand_id
1 'polypeptide(L)'
;MEYGNQNISEEKLYLYQGCDPANVNFPPYNGRIDRRMDVVNQRDAELLFLWQMYKKSDNGSEKKAQILKQITETMIHRNHLDGSMRLIGTLLFGPKQGSVILDHVREPGLPLVDDWKCFKSMVRLFEKHCGSLTQYGMKHMRAFANICNNGVPEVSMEEASAAACNSYNAGLWHPSNRGGCSA
;
A
#
# COMPACT_ATOMS: atom_id res chain seq x y z
N MET A 1 -10.44 13.07 -9.33
CA MET A 1 -10.62 12.20 -10.51
C MET A 1 -12.08 11.80 -10.55
N GLU A 2 -12.69 11.80 -11.73
CA GLU A 2 -14.09 11.42 -11.94
C GLU A 2 -14.13 10.27 -12.94
N TYR A 3 -14.96 9.27 -12.68
CA TYR A 3 -15.09 8.05 -13.48
C TYR A 3 -16.56 7.63 -13.56
N GLY A 4 -16.94 6.86 -14.58
CA GLY A 4 -18.32 6.40 -14.77
C GLY A 4 -19.18 7.40 -15.54
N ASN A 5 -20.49 7.41 -15.25
CA ASN A 5 -21.44 8.28 -15.94
C ASN A 5 -21.32 9.73 -15.44
N GLN A 6 -20.72 10.60 -16.25
CA GLN A 6 -20.50 12.01 -15.90
C GLN A 6 -21.79 12.83 -15.82
N ASN A 7 -22.89 12.38 -16.44
CA ASN A 7 -24.17 13.09 -16.39
C ASN A 7 -24.73 13.18 -14.96
N ILE A 8 -24.32 12.26 -14.07
CA ILE A 8 -24.69 12.27 -12.66
C ILE A 8 -24.17 13.54 -11.95
N SER A 9 -23.08 14.13 -12.43
CA SER A 9 -22.51 15.34 -11.81
C SER A 9 -23.41 16.58 -11.93
N GLU A 10 -24.39 16.57 -12.84
CA GLU A 10 -25.37 17.65 -13.03
C GLU A 10 -26.52 17.60 -12.02
N GLU A 11 -26.73 16.45 -11.38
CA GLU A 11 -27.80 16.24 -10.41
C GLU A 11 -27.56 17.02 -9.11
N LYS A 12 -28.64 17.37 -8.42
CA LYS A 12 -28.55 18.09 -7.15
C LYS A 12 -28.08 17.15 -6.03
N LEU A 13 -27.12 17.62 -5.23
CA LEU A 13 -26.47 16.83 -4.18
C LEU A 13 -27.45 16.21 -3.16
N TYR A 14 -28.60 16.85 -2.93
CA TYR A 14 -29.60 16.35 -1.98
C TYR A 14 -30.22 15.01 -2.39
N LEU A 15 -30.14 14.63 -3.68
CA LEU A 15 -30.56 13.30 -4.14
C LEU A 15 -29.69 12.19 -3.56
N TYR A 16 -28.46 12.52 -3.14
CA TYR A 16 -27.47 11.58 -2.61
C TYR A 16 -27.23 11.74 -1.11
N GLN A 17 -27.32 12.96 -0.58
CA GLN A 17 -26.98 13.28 0.81
C GLN A 17 -28.16 13.79 1.65
N GLY A 18 -29.35 13.92 1.05
CA GLY A 18 -30.48 14.60 1.67
C GLY A 18 -30.31 16.11 1.75
N CYS A 19 -31.25 16.79 2.40
CA CYS A 19 -31.21 18.24 2.61
C CYS A 19 -31.38 18.55 4.10
N ASP A 20 -30.42 19.27 4.67
CA ASP A 20 -30.50 19.79 6.03
C ASP A 20 -31.28 21.12 6.01
N PRO A 21 -32.46 21.20 6.66
CA PRO A 21 -33.27 22.42 6.72
C PRO A 21 -32.53 23.62 7.32
N ALA A 22 -31.50 23.41 8.16
CA ALA A 22 -30.70 24.48 8.74
C ALA A 22 -29.87 25.25 7.69
N ASN A 23 -29.57 24.62 6.54
CA ASN A 23 -28.67 25.17 5.53
C ASN A 23 -29.39 25.84 4.35
N VAL A 24 -30.72 25.99 4.40
CA VAL A 24 -31.55 26.51 3.28
C VAL A 24 -31.12 27.90 2.79
N ASN A 25 -30.66 28.77 3.69
CA ASN A 25 -30.25 30.14 3.38
C ASN A 25 -28.73 30.32 3.32
N PHE A 26 -27.96 29.22 3.27
CA PHE A 26 -26.51 29.32 3.15
C PHE A 26 -26.15 29.93 1.78
N PRO A 27 -25.07 30.72 1.70
CA PRO A 27 -24.64 31.28 0.43
C PRO A 27 -24.37 30.15 -0.58
N PRO A 28 -24.93 30.22 -1.80
CA PRO A 28 -24.58 29.27 -2.84
C PRO A 28 -23.11 29.47 -3.19
N TYR A 29 -22.36 28.38 -3.30
CA TYR A 29 -20.92 28.41 -3.56
C TYR A 29 -20.17 29.27 -2.54
N ASN A 30 -20.14 28.82 -1.28
CA ASN A 30 -19.18 29.32 -0.30
C ASN A 30 -17.80 29.26 -0.94
N GLY A 31 -17.28 30.42 -1.37
CA GLY A 31 -16.06 30.52 -2.16
C GLY A 31 -14.96 29.70 -1.51
N ARG A 32 -14.09 29.06 -2.32
CA ARG A 32 -12.98 28.25 -1.81
C ARG A 32 -12.15 29.09 -0.84
N ILE A 33 -12.36 28.87 0.46
CA ILE A 33 -11.41 29.27 1.48
C ILE A 33 -10.27 28.27 1.32
N ASP A 34 -9.34 28.59 0.41
CA ASP A 34 -8.17 27.75 0.15
C ASP A 34 -7.13 27.98 1.25
N ARG A 35 -7.51 27.65 2.49
CA ARG A 35 -6.57 27.50 3.58
C ARG A 35 -5.87 26.17 3.36
N ARG A 36 -4.59 26.25 2.99
CA ARG A 36 -3.72 25.08 2.92
C ARG A 36 -3.67 24.45 4.31
N MET A 37 -4.22 23.24 4.41
CA MET A 37 -4.11 22.42 5.61
C MET A 37 -2.78 21.69 5.59
N ASP A 38 -2.13 21.59 6.74
CA ASP A 38 -1.01 20.66 6.90
C ASP A 38 -1.54 19.23 6.78
N VAL A 39 -0.84 18.38 6.02
CA VAL A 39 -1.28 17.01 5.71
C VAL A 39 -0.20 15.99 6.03
N VAL A 40 -0.64 14.78 6.31
CA VAL A 40 0.22 13.61 6.55
C VAL A 40 -0.11 12.53 5.54
N ASN A 41 0.91 11.87 5.01
CA ASN A 41 0.73 10.71 4.15
C ASN A 41 0.08 9.56 4.94
N GLN A 42 -0.98 8.95 4.42
CA GLN A 42 -1.69 7.87 5.08
C GLN A 42 -0.79 6.67 5.44
N ARG A 43 0.24 6.38 4.64
CA ARG A 43 1.19 5.30 4.92
C ARG A 43 2.12 5.62 6.10
N ASP A 44 2.30 6.88 6.41
CA ASP A 44 3.18 7.35 7.49
C ASP A 44 2.42 7.64 8.79
N ALA A 45 1.09 7.79 8.70
CA ALA A 45 0.23 8.16 9.83
C ALA A 45 0.37 7.22 11.03
N GLU A 46 0.42 5.90 10.79
CA GLU A 46 0.59 4.89 11.85
C GLU A 46 1.93 5.03 12.59
N LEU A 47 3.04 5.16 11.85
CA LEU A 47 4.36 5.33 12.45
C LEU A 47 4.48 6.67 13.19
N LEU A 48 3.91 7.74 12.62
CA LEU A 48 3.87 9.03 13.28
C LEU A 48 3.05 8.99 14.57
N PHE A 49 1.92 8.27 14.58
CA PHE A 49 1.14 8.04 15.78
C PHE A 49 1.98 7.33 16.86
N LEU A 50 2.63 6.20 16.53
CA LEU A 50 3.49 5.48 17.46
C LEU A 50 4.64 6.36 17.97
N TRP A 51 5.25 7.16 17.09
CA TRP A 51 6.32 8.07 17.46
C TRP A 51 5.85 9.17 18.44
N GLN A 52 4.66 9.72 18.23
CA GLN A 52 4.07 10.68 19.16
C GLN A 52 3.75 10.02 20.51
N MET A 53 3.27 8.78 20.52
CA MET A 53 3.07 8.02 21.75
C MET A 53 4.39 7.77 22.49
N TYR A 54 5.46 7.40 21.78
CA TYR A 54 6.78 7.21 22.34
C TYR A 54 7.31 8.49 23.01
N LYS A 55 7.19 9.64 22.32
CA LYS A 55 7.60 10.95 22.83
C LYS A 55 6.85 11.36 24.10
N LYS A 56 5.54 11.08 24.17
CA LYS A 56 4.69 11.40 25.31
C LYS A 56 4.83 10.43 26.49
N SER A 57 5.52 9.30 26.32
CA SER A 57 5.67 8.29 27.37
C SER A 57 6.84 8.59 28.30
N ASP A 58 6.67 8.28 29.59
CA ASP A 58 7.68 8.50 30.63
C ASP A 58 8.97 7.74 30.36
N ASN A 59 10.11 8.38 30.64
CA ASN A 59 11.43 7.78 30.48
C ASN A 59 11.59 6.56 31.39
N GLY A 60 12.10 5.46 30.83
CA GLY A 60 12.29 4.20 31.56
C GLY A 60 11.02 3.38 31.76
N SER A 61 9.84 3.85 31.34
CA SER A 61 8.61 3.06 31.44
C SER A 61 8.61 1.85 30.51
N GLU A 62 8.04 0.74 30.96
CA GLU A 62 7.85 -0.46 30.15
C GLU A 62 7.06 -0.16 28.88
N LYS A 63 6.01 0.68 29.00
CA LYS A 63 5.20 1.14 27.87
C LYS A 63 6.06 1.82 26.79
N LYS A 64 7.01 2.69 27.18
CA LYS A 64 7.90 3.36 26.22
C LYS A 64 8.80 2.36 25.49
N ALA A 65 9.31 1.35 26.20
CA ALA A 65 10.09 0.27 25.60
C ALA A 65 9.26 -0.58 24.63
N GLN A 66 8.02 -0.91 24.98
CA GLN A 66 7.09 -1.65 24.11
C GLN A 66 6.76 -0.88 22.83
N ILE A 67 6.50 0.43 22.92
CA ILE A 67 6.24 1.27 21.73
C ILE A 67 7.49 1.32 20.83
N LEU A 68 8.67 1.52 21.41
CA LEU A 68 9.92 1.53 20.64
C LEU A 68 10.14 0.19 19.91
N LYS A 69 9.85 -0.93 20.58
CA LYS A 69 9.88 -2.26 19.97
C LYS A 69 8.91 -2.35 18.78
N GLN A 70 7.66 -1.92 18.93
CA GLN A 70 6.68 -1.91 17.83
C GLN A 70 7.12 -1.05 16.63
N ILE A 71 7.66 0.14 16.88
CA ILE A 71 8.21 1.01 15.83
C ILE A 71 9.34 0.28 15.09
N THR A 72 10.24 -0.34 15.84
CA THR A 72 11.41 -1.03 15.30
C THR A 72 10.99 -2.22 14.44
N GLU A 73 10.11 -3.08 14.94
CA GLU A 73 9.58 -4.24 14.22
C GLU A 73 8.83 -3.81 12.95
N THR A 74 8.02 -2.75 13.03
CA THR A 74 7.31 -2.19 11.86
C THR A 74 8.29 -1.69 10.81
N MET A 75 9.32 -0.92 11.21
CA MET A 75 10.34 -0.41 10.29
C MET A 75 11.15 -1.54 9.65
N ILE A 76 11.54 -2.56 10.41
CA ILE A 76 12.23 -3.75 9.89
C ILE A 76 11.36 -4.44 8.83
N HIS A 77 10.08 -4.64 9.11
CA HIS A 77 9.17 -5.28 8.17
C HIS A 77 8.95 -4.44 6.91
N ARG A 78 8.80 -3.11 7.02
CA ARG A 78 8.68 -2.20 5.87
C ARG A 78 9.93 -2.24 4.98
N ASN A 79 11.12 -2.19 5.59
CA ASN A 79 12.39 -2.28 4.89
C ASN A 79 12.58 -3.63 4.21
N HIS A 80 12.14 -4.72 4.86
CA HIS A 80 12.13 -6.05 4.26
C HIS A 80 11.26 -6.08 3.00
N LEU A 81 9.99 -5.65 3.09
CA LEU A 81 9.09 -5.64 1.94
C LEU A 81 9.63 -4.82 0.75
N ASP A 82 10.15 -3.62 1.02
CA ASP A 82 10.76 -2.77 -0.02
C ASP A 82 12.04 -3.40 -0.60
N GLY A 83 12.89 -3.97 0.26
CA GLY A 83 14.14 -4.61 -0.13
C GLY A 83 13.92 -5.86 -0.97
N SER A 84 13.02 -6.74 -0.54
CA SER A 84 12.63 -7.96 -1.24
C SER A 84 12.02 -7.67 -2.60
N MET A 85 11.10 -6.69 -2.70
CA MET A 85 10.50 -6.33 -3.98
C MET A 85 11.54 -5.84 -4.99
N ARG A 86 12.49 -4.99 -4.53
CA ARG A 86 13.60 -4.51 -5.36
C ARG A 86 14.51 -5.66 -5.81
N LEU A 87 14.82 -6.61 -4.92
CA LEU A 87 15.64 -7.76 -5.26
C LEU A 87 14.94 -8.69 -6.25
N ILE A 88 13.63 -8.95 -6.08
CA ILE A 88 12.81 -9.70 -7.05
C ILE A 88 12.86 -9.03 -8.42
N GLY A 89 12.68 -7.70 -8.49
CA GLY A 89 12.81 -6.97 -9.76
C GLY A 89 14.18 -7.14 -10.42
N THR A 90 15.24 -7.19 -9.61
CA THR A 90 16.61 -7.42 -10.08
C THR A 90 16.81 -8.85 -10.59
N LEU A 91 16.22 -9.84 -9.92
CA LEU A 91 16.30 -11.25 -10.31
C LEU A 91 15.52 -11.54 -11.60
N LEU A 92 14.35 -10.92 -11.76
CA LEU A 92 13.48 -11.14 -12.92
C LEU A 92 13.92 -10.36 -14.16
N PHE A 93 14.37 -9.12 -14.01
CA PHE A 93 14.61 -8.20 -15.12
C PHE A 93 16.04 -7.65 -15.18
N GLY A 94 16.91 -8.08 -14.28
CA GLY A 94 18.26 -7.58 -14.15
C GLY A 94 18.36 -6.24 -13.40
N PRO A 95 19.57 -5.87 -12.96
CA PRO A 95 19.79 -4.71 -12.07
C PRO A 95 19.54 -3.35 -12.73
N LYS A 96 19.54 -3.29 -14.06
CA LYS A 96 19.30 -2.05 -14.81
C LYS A 96 17.81 -1.79 -15.08
N GLN A 97 17.04 -2.84 -15.39
CA GLN A 97 15.64 -2.70 -15.79
C GLN A 97 14.65 -3.01 -14.67
N GLY A 98 15.07 -3.71 -13.61
CA GLY A 98 14.21 -4.11 -12.50
C GLY A 98 13.37 -2.96 -11.93
N SER A 99 13.98 -1.87 -11.47
CA SER A 99 13.22 -0.73 -10.94
C SER A 99 12.37 -0.05 -12.01
N VAL A 100 12.90 0.13 -13.22
CA VAL A 100 12.19 0.79 -14.32
C VAL A 100 10.88 0.06 -14.65
N ILE A 101 10.92 -1.27 -14.72
CA ILE A 101 9.75 -2.11 -15.01
C ILE A 101 8.79 -2.12 -13.82
N LEU A 102 9.29 -2.35 -12.60
CA LEU A 102 8.41 -2.44 -11.43
C LEU A 102 7.70 -1.12 -11.12
N ASP A 103 8.36 0.02 -11.32
CA ASP A 103 7.82 1.34 -11.02
C ASP A 103 6.99 1.94 -12.17
N HIS A 104 7.04 1.34 -13.36
CA HIS A 104 6.37 1.83 -14.57
C HIS A 104 4.88 2.10 -14.33
N VAL A 105 4.43 3.31 -14.66
CA VAL A 105 3.03 3.74 -14.57
C VAL A 105 2.43 3.70 -15.97
N ARG A 106 1.33 2.97 -16.12
CA ARG A 106 0.58 2.93 -17.39
C ARG A 106 -0.09 4.27 -17.66
N GLU A 107 -0.34 4.52 -18.95
CA GLU A 107 -1.06 5.71 -19.40
C GLU A 107 -2.44 5.84 -18.74
N PRO A 108 -2.90 7.07 -18.45
CA PRO A 108 -4.21 7.31 -17.86
C PRO A 108 -5.34 6.66 -18.66
N GLY A 109 -6.23 5.95 -17.97
CA GLY A 109 -7.36 5.24 -18.58
C GLY A 109 -7.10 3.76 -18.88
N LEU A 110 -5.84 3.31 -18.89
CA LEU A 110 -5.53 1.88 -18.96
C LEU A 110 -5.71 1.20 -17.61
N PRO A 111 -6.13 -0.09 -17.59
CA PRO A 111 -6.19 -0.86 -16.35
C PRO A 111 -4.78 -1.09 -15.79
N LEU A 112 -4.69 -1.24 -14.47
CA LEU A 112 -3.43 -1.50 -13.76
C LEU A 112 -2.74 -2.77 -14.26
N VAL A 113 -3.53 -3.84 -14.46
CA VAL A 113 -3.07 -5.16 -14.89
C VAL A 113 -4.04 -5.73 -15.93
N ASP A 114 -3.53 -6.50 -16.88
CA ASP A 114 -4.36 -7.15 -17.90
C ASP A 114 -4.94 -8.48 -17.41
N ASP A 115 -4.17 -9.25 -16.63
CA ASP A 115 -4.60 -10.50 -16.00
C ASP A 115 -4.67 -10.37 -14.47
N TRP A 116 -5.89 -10.21 -13.95
CA TRP A 116 -6.18 -10.15 -12.52
C TRP A 116 -5.95 -11.48 -11.78
N LYS A 117 -5.99 -12.62 -12.47
CA LYS A 117 -5.68 -13.94 -11.89
C LYS A 117 -4.17 -14.06 -11.69
N CYS A 118 -3.37 -13.72 -12.70
CA CYS A 118 -1.92 -13.60 -12.57
C CYS A 118 -1.57 -12.68 -11.39
N PHE A 119 -2.18 -11.49 -11.34
CA PHE A 119 -1.92 -10.50 -10.29
C PHE A 119 -2.06 -11.08 -8.88
N LYS A 120 -3.19 -11.74 -8.61
CA LYS A 120 -3.44 -12.39 -7.31
C LYS A 120 -2.44 -13.52 -7.04
N SER A 121 -2.07 -14.28 -8.06
CA SER A 121 -1.09 -15.35 -7.95
C SER A 121 0.30 -14.83 -7.55
N MET A 122 0.78 -13.77 -8.21
CA MET A 122 2.07 -13.15 -7.89
C MET A 122 2.11 -12.60 -6.46
N VAL A 123 1.00 -12.02 -5.98
CA VAL A 123 0.85 -11.58 -4.59
C VAL A 123 0.95 -12.76 -3.62
N ARG A 124 0.25 -13.87 -3.89
CA ARG A 124 0.28 -15.08 -3.04
C ARG A 124 1.67 -15.72 -3.00
N LEU A 125 2.35 -15.81 -4.15
CA LEU A 125 3.71 -16.36 -4.23
C LEU A 125 4.70 -15.51 -3.45
N PHE A 126 4.58 -14.19 -3.54
CA PHE A 126 5.37 -13.30 -2.70
C PHE A 126 5.09 -13.53 -1.22
N GLU A 127 3.83 -13.52 -0.79
CA GLU A 127 3.48 -13.64 0.63
C GLU A 127 3.86 -15.01 1.23
N LYS A 128 3.85 -16.07 0.41
CA LYS A 128 4.31 -17.41 0.77
C LYS A 128 5.78 -17.42 1.19
N HIS A 129 6.64 -16.66 0.51
CA HIS A 129 8.08 -16.68 0.75
C HIS A 129 8.59 -15.50 1.57
N CYS A 130 7.94 -14.35 1.45
CA CYS A 130 8.41 -13.07 1.99
C CYS A 130 7.59 -12.55 3.17
N GLY A 131 6.49 -13.23 3.54
CA GLY A 131 5.59 -12.80 4.60
C GLY A 131 4.47 -11.88 4.11
N SER A 132 3.52 -11.59 4.99
CA SER A 132 2.34 -10.77 4.70
C SER A 132 2.74 -9.37 4.25
N LEU A 133 2.00 -8.83 3.28
CA LEU A 133 2.21 -7.46 2.82
C LEU A 133 1.79 -6.42 3.86
N THR A 134 0.84 -6.74 4.74
CA THR A 134 0.13 -5.76 5.59
C THR A 134 -0.49 -4.61 4.77
N GLN A 135 -1.03 -3.59 5.42
CA GLN A 135 -1.51 -2.40 4.70
C GLN A 135 -0.35 -1.63 4.01
N TYR A 136 0.87 -1.69 4.56
CA TYR A 136 2.01 -1.00 3.98
C TYR A 136 2.41 -1.57 2.61
N GLY A 137 2.57 -2.89 2.53
CA GLY A 137 3.03 -3.61 1.34
C GLY A 137 2.07 -3.53 0.16
N MET A 138 0.80 -3.15 0.39
CA MET A 138 -0.14 -2.82 -0.69
C MET A 138 0.36 -1.68 -1.59
N LYS A 139 1.39 -0.92 -1.19
CA LYS A 139 2.10 0.00 -2.09
C LYS A 139 2.74 -0.69 -3.31
N HIS A 140 3.10 -1.97 -3.17
CA HIS A 140 3.79 -2.76 -4.19
C HIS A 140 2.85 -3.43 -5.20
N MET A 141 1.54 -3.18 -5.12
CA MET A 141 0.58 -3.73 -6.08
C MET A 141 0.94 -3.39 -7.53
N ARG A 142 1.46 -2.19 -7.82
CA ARG A 142 1.93 -1.85 -9.17
C ARG A 142 3.07 -2.76 -9.64
N ALA A 143 4.01 -3.09 -8.76
CA ALA A 143 5.13 -3.97 -9.09
C ALA A 143 4.63 -5.37 -9.50
N PHE A 144 3.71 -5.95 -8.72
CA PHE A 144 3.08 -7.23 -9.07
C PHE A 144 2.31 -7.18 -10.39
N ALA A 145 1.57 -6.10 -10.63
CA ALA A 145 0.89 -5.89 -11.91
C ALA A 145 1.87 -5.84 -13.08
N ASN A 146 2.98 -5.11 -12.94
CA ASN A 146 4.00 -5.00 -13.97
C ASN A 146 4.72 -6.32 -14.24
N ILE A 147 4.93 -7.16 -13.22
CA ILE A 147 5.43 -8.53 -13.39
C ILE A 147 4.48 -9.34 -14.30
N CYS A 148 3.16 -9.29 -14.03
CA CYS A 148 2.16 -9.94 -14.88
C CYS A 148 2.10 -9.37 -16.29
N ASN A 149 2.12 -8.04 -16.42
CA ASN A 149 2.05 -7.36 -17.72
C ASN A 149 3.28 -7.64 -18.61
N ASN A 150 4.40 -8.08 -18.02
CA ASN A 150 5.61 -8.51 -18.75
C ASN A 150 5.64 -10.04 -19.00
N GLY A 151 4.55 -10.75 -18.72
CA GLY A 151 4.43 -12.18 -19.02
C GLY A 151 5.34 -13.08 -18.18
N VAL A 152 5.76 -12.65 -16.99
CA VAL A 152 6.60 -13.46 -16.10
C VAL A 152 5.81 -14.69 -15.63
N PRO A 153 6.35 -15.92 -15.80
CA PRO A 153 5.67 -17.12 -15.34
C PRO A 153 5.73 -17.23 -13.80
N GLU A 154 4.70 -17.85 -13.21
CA GLU A 154 4.59 -18.05 -11.76
C GLU A 154 5.83 -18.72 -11.15
N VAL A 155 6.42 -19.70 -11.84
CA VAL A 155 7.63 -20.41 -11.39
C VAL A 155 8.80 -19.44 -11.20
N SER A 156 9.02 -18.51 -12.13
CA SER A 156 10.09 -17.52 -12.00
C SER A 156 9.84 -16.54 -10.86
N MET A 157 8.58 -16.16 -10.63
CA MET A 157 8.22 -15.34 -9.47
C MET A 157 8.44 -16.09 -8.15
N GLU A 158 8.10 -17.37 -8.10
CA GLU A 158 8.31 -18.22 -6.93
C GLU A 158 9.80 -18.37 -6.59
N GLU A 159 10.63 -18.72 -7.59
CA GLU A 159 12.09 -18.82 -7.44
C GLU A 159 12.72 -17.49 -7.01
N ALA A 160 12.32 -16.38 -7.64
CA ALA A 160 12.80 -15.06 -7.28
C ALA A 160 12.40 -14.67 -5.85
N SER A 161 11.17 -14.97 -5.44
CA SER A 161 10.69 -14.69 -4.08
C SER A 161 11.41 -15.54 -3.04
N ALA A 162 11.61 -16.83 -3.31
CA ALA A 162 12.36 -17.72 -2.45
C ALA A 162 13.82 -17.25 -2.29
N ALA A 163 14.48 -16.89 -3.41
CA ALA A 163 15.85 -16.36 -3.38
C ALA A 163 15.94 -15.02 -2.64
N ALA A 164 14.97 -14.13 -2.83
CA ALA A 164 14.98 -12.80 -2.21
C ALA A 164 14.70 -12.82 -0.70
N CYS A 165 14.02 -13.86 -0.20
CA CYS A 165 13.50 -13.91 1.16
C CYS A 165 14.05 -15.09 1.99
N ASN A 166 15.02 -15.85 1.47
CA ASN A 166 15.54 -17.10 2.07
C ASN A 166 16.06 -16.96 3.53
N SER A 167 16.48 -15.76 3.95
CA SER A 167 16.99 -15.50 5.31
C SER A 167 16.00 -14.77 6.22
N TYR A 168 14.80 -14.46 5.75
CA TYR A 168 13.83 -13.67 6.51
C TYR A 168 12.90 -14.56 7.33
N ASN A 169 12.93 -14.43 8.66
CA ASN A 169 11.93 -15.01 9.53
C ASN A 169 10.78 -14.01 9.74
N ALA A 170 9.66 -14.22 9.04
CA ALA A 170 8.49 -13.34 9.12
C ALA A 170 7.82 -13.34 10.50
N GLY A 171 8.01 -14.37 11.34
CA GLY A 171 7.42 -14.46 12.68
C GLY A 171 5.91 -14.15 12.69
N LEU A 172 5.51 -13.13 13.45
CA LEU A 172 4.12 -12.66 13.56
C LEU A 172 3.54 -12.04 12.26
N TRP A 173 4.38 -11.78 11.26
CA TRP A 173 4.01 -11.23 9.97
C TRP A 173 3.83 -12.31 8.90
N HIS A 174 3.86 -13.59 9.27
CA HIS A 174 3.50 -14.67 8.36
C HIS A 174 1.99 -14.63 8.02
N PRO A 175 1.56 -14.84 6.76
CA PRO A 175 0.15 -14.78 6.37
C PRO A 175 -0.77 -15.69 7.20
N SER A 176 -0.28 -16.89 7.56
CA SER A 176 -0.99 -17.84 8.43
C SER A 176 -1.36 -17.30 9.81
N ASN A 177 -0.66 -16.25 10.28
CA ASN A 177 -0.86 -15.67 11.61
C ASN A 177 -1.77 -14.42 11.60
N ARG A 178 -2.16 -13.89 10.41
CA ARG A 178 -2.86 -12.60 10.28
C ARG A 178 -4.18 -12.65 9.49
N GLY A 179 -4.80 -13.82 9.40
CA GLY A 179 -6.12 -13.98 8.77
C GLY A 179 -6.11 -14.30 7.28
N GLY A 180 -4.97 -14.77 6.74
CA GLY A 180 -4.85 -15.28 5.37
C GLY A 180 -3.98 -14.41 4.45
N CYS A 181 -3.98 -14.75 3.17
CA CYS A 181 -3.27 -13.99 2.14
C CYS A 181 -4.07 -12.75 1.72
N SER A 182 -3.36 -11.72 1.26
CA SER A 182 -3.93 -10.46 0.78
C SER A 182 -4.71 -10.60 -0.54
N ALA A 183 -4.60 -11.74 -1.23
CA ALA A 183 -5.23 -12.02 -2.51
C ALA A 183 -5.80 -13.44 -2.58
#